data_AF-A0A5Q4ENG9-F1
#
_entry.id   AF-A0A5Q4ENG9-F1
#
_cell.length_a   1.000
_cell.length_b   1.000
_cell.length_c   1.000
_cell.angle_alpha   90.00
_cell.angle_beta   90.00
_cell.angle_gamma   90.00
#
_symmetry.space_group_name_H-M   'P 1'
#
loop_
_entity.id
_entity.type
_entity.pdbx_description
1 polymer ?
#
loop_
_entity_poly.entity_id
_entity_poly.type
_entity_poly.pdbx_seq_one_letter_code
_entity_poly.pdbx_strand_id
1 'polypeptide(L)'
;MRAQSFVSKRIGWRRSIENRGSCALGSPDRVHRFRPLTRSDMSTTTAIAHTFDQASRAALRKKADAIRWFHAIDFGDFQTRGRFPAHLPPNSTLYPVFELLSRVEIGGLRCLDIGTYSGLVAHGLAKLGAASVAATDIQDRPEFRLTSELLGIEIDYRPDVLIDGLEGAFEAESFDLIICAGVLYHMLDHMLDPVRAFSECRKLLRPGGLLILETAFHAGLEGPTMFLNSEDDQYIEPTTYWLPSRGAVEGMARLCCFDVLQTIELAHTRPQYARLAVACRACGPDEIGDRRPNLVRIHERGVKGLGYKPASLTSAGAGEAISYTGERGHTVMRAEAYTPSFPLHAHTLRDPVGLTS
;
A
#
# COMPACT_ATOMS: atom_id res chain seq x y z
N MET A 1 34.72 -3.27 -51.43
CA MET A 1 34.00 -3.60 -52.69
C MET A 1 32.53 -3.84 -52.36
N ARG A 2 31.65 -3.06 -53.00
CA ARG A 2 30.21 -3.24 -53.27
C ARG A 2 29.20 -3.38 -52.10
N ALA A 3 28.37 -2.34 -52.02
CA ALA A 3 27.04 -2.29 -51.42
C ALA A 3 25.97 -2.95 -52.32
N GLN A 4 24.82 -3.32 -51.74
CA GLN A 4 23.46 -3.40 -52.33
C GLN A 4 22.49 -3.80 -51.18
N SER A 5 21.60 -2.94 -50.68
CA SER A 5 20.34 -2.37 -51.21
C SER A 5 19.08 -3.18 -50.85
N PHE A 6 18.17 -2.50 -50.14
CA PHE A 6 16.81 -2.85 -49.74
C PHE A 6 15.87 -3.28 -50.89
N VAL A 7 14.93 -4.21 -50.61
CA VAL A 7 13.58 -4.23 -51.22
C VAL A 7 12.55 -4.72 -50.18
N SER A 8 11.47 -3.94 -50.03
CA SER A 8 10.32 -4.21 -49.16
C SER A 8 9.31 -5.18 -49.78
N LYS A 9 8.57 -5.94 -48.96
CA LYS A 9 7.27 -6.51 -49.38
C LYS A 9 6.21 -6.38 -48.26
N ARG A 10 5.14 -5.65 -48.59
CA ARG A 10 3.84 -5.62 -47.89
C ARG A 10 3.03 -6.88 -48.23
N ILE A 11 2.38 -7.46 -47.23
CA ILE A 11 1.24 -8.40 -47.34
C ILE A 11 0.42 -8.13 -46.06
N GLY A 12 -0.88 -7.82 -46.02
CA GLY A 12 -1.99 -8.07 -46.93
C GLY A 12 -3.08 -8.82 -46.14
N TRP A 13 -3.79 -8.14 -45.22
CA TRP A 13 -4.85 -8.75 -44.39
C TRP A 13 -6.08 -9.07 -45.26
N ARG A 14 -6.45 -10.35 -45.37
CA ARG A 14 -7.77 -10.80 -45.83
C ARG A 14 -8.40 -11.69 -44.76
N ARG A 15 -9.64 -11.36 -44.40
CA ARG A 15 -10.56 -12.18 -43.60
C ARG A 15 -11.01 -13.41 -44.42
N SER A 16 -11.11 -14.56 -43.79
CA SER A 16 -12.15 -15.54 -44.13
C SER A 16 -12.76 -16.12 -42.85
N ILE A 17 -14.08 -16.04 -42.80
CA ILE A 17 -14.97 -16.74 -41.89
C ILE A 17 -15.31 -18.06 -42.59
N GLU A 18 -15.14 -19.21 -41.91
CA GLU A 18 -16.06 -20.37 -41.95
C GLU A 18 -15.54 -21.54 -41.09
N ASN A 19 -16.11 -21.63 -39.90
CA ASN A 19 -16.82 -22.75 -39.25
C ASN A 19 -16.35 -24.24 -39.31
N ARG A 20 -16.56 -24.90 -38.16
CA ARG A 20 -16.51 -26.35 -37.77
C ARG A 20 -15.14 -26.89 -37.31
N GLY A 21 -14.99 -27.54 -36.15
CA GLY A 21 -15.98 -27.93 -35.15
C GLY A 21 -15.36 -28.42 -33.83
N SER A 22 -16.20 -28.34 -32.80
CA SER A 22 -16.25 -29.08 -31.52
C SER A 22 -14.96 -29.37 -30.75
N CYS A 23 -14.81 -28.72 -29.59
CA CYS A 23 -14.30 -29.36 -28.39
C CYS A 23 -15.12 -28.91 -27.17
N ALA A 24 -15.31 -29.83 -26.23
CA ALA A 24 -16.38 -29.85 -25.23
C ALA A 24 -16.44 -28.66 -24.27
N LEU A 25 -17.67 -28.31 -23.90
CA LEU A 25 -18.06 -27.28 -22.93
C LEU A 25 -17.71 -27.70 -21.49
N GLY A 26 -16.84 -26.92 -20.85
CA GLY A 26 -16.73 -26.84 -19.39
C GLY A 26 -17.65 -25.72 -18.87
N SER A 27 -18.46 -26.03 -17.86
CA SER A 27 -19.49 -25.20 -17.23
C SER A 27 -19.05 -23.76 -16.88
N PRO A 28 -19.76 -22.70 -17.31
CA PRO A 28 -19.56 -21.34 -16.85
C PRO A 28 -20.54 -21.02 -15.71
N ASP A 29 -20.31 -21.57 -14.52
CA ASP A 29 -21.13 -21.20 -13.35
C ASP A 29 -20.31 -21.32 -12.06
N ARG A 30 -19.61 -20.24 -11.75
CA ARG A 30 -19.29 -19.79 -10.38
C ARG A 30 -18.87 -18.32 -10.42
N VAL A 31 -19.75 -17.48 -10.98
CA VAL A 31 -19.77 -16.07 -10.62
C VAL A 31 -20.39 -16.03 -9.23
N HIS A 32 -19.56 -15.85 -8.20
CA HIS A 32 -20.05 -15.54 -6.87
C HIS A 32 -20.84 -14.23 -6.97
N ARG A 33 -22.17 -14.32 -7.06
CA ARG A 33 -23.04 -13.15 -7.00
C ARG A 33 -22.85 -12.50 -5.64
N PHE A 34 -22.27 -11.31 -5.67
CA PHE A 34 -22.13 -10.39 -4.55
C PHE A 34 -23.50 -10.02 -3.99
N ARG A 35 -23.61 -9.98 -2.65
CA ARG A 35 -24.70 -9.33 -1.93
C ARG A 35 -24.12 -8.03 -1.35
N PRO A 36 -24.65 -6.84 -1.71
CA PRO A 36 -24.20 -5.59 -1.11
C PRO A 36 -24.39 -5.63 0.41
N LEU A 37 -23.35 -5.30 1.17
CA LEU A 37 -23.47 -5.08 2.61
C LEU A 37 -24.37 -3.87 2.83
N THR A 38 -25.55 -4.11 3.39
CA THR A 38 -26.49 -3.03 3.70
C THR A 38 -26.14 -2.41 5.05
N ARG A 39 -26.59 -1.18 5.29
CA ARG A 39 -26.39 -0.45 6.56
C ARG A 39 -26.88 -1.21 7.81
N SER A 40 -27.69 -2.26 7.62
CA SER A 40 -28.19 -3.16 8.66
C SER A 40 -27.30 -4.40 8.92
N ASP A 41 -26.27 -4.66 8.11
CA ASP A 41 -25.33 -5.77 8.30
C ASP A 41 -24.08 -5.35 9.10
N MET A 42 -23.98 -4.08 9.51
CA MET A 42 -22.89 -3.59 10.36
C MET A 42 -23.11 -4.04 11.82
N SER A 43 -22.69 -5.26 12.14
CA SER A 43 -22.34 -5.56 13.52
C SER A 43 -21.07 -4.79 13.84
N THR A 44 -21.12 -3.97 14.89
CA THR A 44 -19.93 -3.43 15.56
C THR A 44 -18.88 -4.52 15.70
N THR A 45 -17.71 -4.34 15.08
CA THR A 45 -16.51 -5.16 15.33
C THR A 45 -16.12 -4.95 16.79
N THR A 46 -16.82 -5.64 17.68
CA THR A 46 -16.39 -5.82 19.05
C THR A 46 -15.24 -6.79 18.94
N ALA A 47 -14.02 -6.36 19.28
CA ALA A 47 -12.91 -7.29 19.44
C ALA A 47 -13.35 -8.35 20.46
N ILE A 48 -13.78 -9.52 19.98
CA ILE A 48 -13.99 -10.67 20.84
C ILE A 48 -12.58 -11.06 21.25
N ALA A 49 -12.20 -10.70 22.48
CA ALA A 49 -10.99 -11.20 23.09
C ALA A 49 -11.13 -12.72 23.20
N HIS A 50 -10.69 -13.44 22.16
CA HIS A 50 -10.53 -14.87 22.24
C HIS A 50 -9.45 -15.14 23.28
N THR A 51 -9.90 -15.45 24.49
CA THR A 51 -9.05 -16.01 25.53
C THR A 51 -8.75 -17.44 25.09
N PHE A 52 -7.66 -17.60 24.34
CA PHE A 52 -7.14 -18.92 24.05
C PHE A 52 -6.76 -19.58 25.37
N ASP A 53 -7.14 -20.84 25.53
CA ASP A 53 -6.54 -21.65 26.58
C ASP A 53 -5.02 -21.75 26.35
N GLN A 54 -4.28 -22.07 27.41
CA GLN A 54 -2.82 -22.08 27.38
C GLN A 54 -2.24 -23.08 26.37
N ALA A 55 -2.92 -24.21 26.11
CA ALA A 55 -2.47 -25.23 25.17
C ALA A 55 -2.65 -24.76 23.71
N SER A 56 -3.78 -24.13 23.41
CA SER A 56 -4.06 -23.47 22.13
C SER A 56 -3.06 -22.34 21.86
N ARG A 57 -2.73 -21.53 22.88
CA ARG A 57 -1.72 -20.47 22.76
C ARG A 57 -0.31 -21.02 22.47
N ALA A 58 0.10 -22.08 23.18
CA ALA A 58 1.39 -22.72 22.96
C ALA A 58 1.52 -23.34 21.56
N ALA A 59 0.44 -23.92 21.03
CA ALA A 59 0.41 -24.46 19.67
C ALA A 59 0.58 -23.36 18.61
N LEU A 60 -0.12 -22.24 18.76
CA LEU A 60 0.03 -21.08 17.86
C LEU A 60 1.44 -20.49 17.93
N ARG A 61 2.04 -20.43 19.12
CA ARG A 61 3.43 -20.00 19.28
C ARG A 61 4.40 -20.91 18.51
N LYS A 62 4.24 -22.23 18.63
CA LYS A 62 5.06 -23.18 17.88
C LYS A 62 4.95 -23.01 16.36
N LYS A 63 3.75 -22.68 15.85
CA LYS A 63 3.57 -22.31 14.43
C LYS A 63 4.33 -21.03 14.10
N ALA A 64 4.26 -20.02 14.96
CA ALA A 64 4.93 -18.73 14.75
C ALA A 64 6.45 -18.85 14.70
N ASP A 65 7.04 -19.71 15.54
CA ASP A 65 8.48 -19.97 15.56
C ASP A 65 9.00 -20.67 14.28
N ALA A 66 8.11 -21.34 13.52
CA ALA A 66 8.45 -21.99 12.26
C ALA A 66 8.39 -21.04 11.03
N ILE A 67 7.86 -19.83 11.20
CA ILE A 67 7.71 -18.85 10.12
C ILE A 67 8.92 -17.90 10.09
N ARG A 68 9.41 -17.60 8.89
CA ARG A 68 10.36 -16.51 8.68
C ARG A 68 9.61 -15.19 8.52
N TRP A 69 9.44 -14.48 9.63
CA TRP A 69 8.71 -13.22 9.68
C TRP A 69 9.43 -12.07 8.97
N PHE A 70 8.69 -11.27 8.22
CA PHE A 70 9.19 -10.02 7.64
C PHE A 70 9.06 -8.86 8.62
N HIS A 71 7.88 -8.69 9.22
CA HIS A 71 7.65 -7.72 10.28
C HIS A 71 7.97 -8.33 11.65
N ALA A 72 8.57 -7.51 12.52
CA ALA A 72 8.65 -7.83 13.95
C ALA A 72 7.36 -7.35 14.63
N ILE A 73 6.56 -8.28 15.13
CA ILE A 73 5.23 -8.02 15.69
C ILE A 73 5.23 -8.44 17.16
N ASP A 74 4.79 -7.54 18.04
CA ASP A 74 4.55 -7.80 19.46
C ASP A 74 3.13 -8.32 19.69
N PHE A 75 3.03 -9.55 20.18
CA PHE A 75 1.78 -10.22 20.55
C PHE A 75 1.48 -10.11 22.05
N GLY A 76 2.29 -9.35 22.81
CA GLY A 76 2.16 -9.09 24.23
C GLY A 76 2.98 -10.06 25.10
N ASP A 77 2.76 -11.36 24.95
CA ASP A 77 3.51 -12.43 25.63
C ASP A 77 4.81 -12.79 24.90
N PHE A 78 4.90 -12.50 23.60
CA PHE A 78 6.11 -12.64 22.82
C PHE A 78 6.11 -11.74 21.60
N GLN A 79 7.27 -11.64 20.94
CA GLN A 79 7.41 -10.91 19.69
C GLN A 79 8.16 -11.72 18.64
N THR A 80 7.85 -11.48 17.37
CA THR A 80 8.57 -12.10 16.25
C THR A 80 9.85 -11.34 15.94
N ARG A 81 10.83 -12.03 15.36
CA ARG A 81 12.15 -11.44 15.06
C ARG A 81 12.11 -10.38 13.95
N GLY A 82 11.20 -10.53 12.99
CA GLY A 82 11.21 -9.76 11.74
C GLY A 82 12.48 -10.00 10.89
N ARG A 83 12.59 -9.25 9.79
CA ARG A 83 13.70 -9.41 8.82
C ARG A 83 14.99 -8.65 9.18
N PHE A 84 14.91 -7.67 10.07
CA PHE A 84 16.03 -6.79 10.37
C PHE A 84 17.07 -7.51 11.26
N PRO A 85 18.37 -7.28 11.04
CA PRO A 85 19.41 -7.69 11.99
C PRO A 85 19.19 -7.06 13.37
N ALA A 86 19.62 -7.74 14.44
CA ALA A 86 19.39 -7.30 15.82
C ALA A 86 19.98 -5.92 16.18
N HIS A 87 20.98 -5.44 15.44
CA HIS A 87 21.59 -4.13 15.65
C HIS A 87 20.85 -2.98 14.94
N LEU A 88 19.87 -3.28 14.09
CA LEU A 88 19.02 -2.28 13.43
C LEU A 88 17.64 -2.24 14.08
N PRO A 89 17.03 -1.04 14.18
CA PRO A 89 15.67 -0.95 14.70
C PRO A 89 14.71 -1.77 13.82
N PRO A 90 13.89 -2.64 14.44
CA PRO A 90 12.93 -3.46 13.71
C PRO A 90 11.92 -2.57 12.97
N ASN A 91 11.42 -3.03 11.83
CA ASN A 91 10.40 -2.32 11.03
C ASN A 91 10.75 -0.86 10.67
N SER A 92 12.01 -0.43 10.75
CA SER A 92 12.42 0.97 10.57
C SER A 92 11.99 1.59 9.23
N THR A 93 11.81 0.77 8.20
CA THR A 93 11.27 1.21 6.91
C THR A 93 9.83 1.72 6.97
N LEU A 94 9.06 1.36 8.01
CA LEU A 94 7.68 1.81 8.24
C LEU A 94 7.59 2.98 9.22
N TYR A 95 8.70 3.47 9.79
CA TYR A 95 8.66 4.57 10.76
C TYR A 95 8.00 5.85 10.20
N PRO A 96 8.25 6.26 8.94
CA PRO A 96 7.51 7.35 8.33
C PRO A 96 5.99 7.10 8.30
N VAL A 97 5.55 5.86 8.05
CA VAL A 97 4.13 5.48 8.05
C VAL A 97 3.53 5.57 9.45
N PHE A 98 4.24 5.06 10.47
CA PHE A 98 3.81 5.13 11.86
C PHE A 98 3.67 6.57 12.36
N GLU A 99 4.63 7.43 11.99
CA GLU A 99 4.57 8.84 12.33
C GLU A 99 3.37 9.53 11.69
N LEU A 100 3.14 9.33 10.39
CA LEU A 100 1.96 9.89 9.71
C LEU A 100 0.65 9.37 10.31
N LEU A 101 0.57 8.08 10.65
CA LEU A 101 -0.60 7.49 11.29
C LEU A 101 -0.84 8.06 12.69
N SER A 102 0.20 8.42 13.44
CA SER A 102 0.07 9.06 14.76
C SER A 102 -0.62 10.43 14.72
N ARG A 103 -0.74 11.02 13.52
CA ARG A 103 -1.39 12.32 13.28
C ARG A 103 -2.84 12.20 12.82
N VAL A 104 -3.37 10.98 12.75
CA VAL A 104 -4.72 10.66 12.27
C VAL A 104 -5.52 10.00 13.39
N GLU A 105 -6.73 10.49 13.64
CA GLU A 105 -7.69 9.82 14.53
C GLU A 105 -8.30 8.61 13.79
N ILE A 106 -7.81 7.41 14.11
CA ILE A 106 -8.20 6.15 13.43
C ILE A 106 -9.58 5.64 13.86
N GLY A 107 -10.05 6.05 15.04
CA GLY A 107 -11.32 5.60 15.62
C GLY A 107 -12.49 5.74 14.65
N GLY A 108 -13.16 4.63 14.34
CA GLY A 108 -14.35 4.61 13.48
C GLY A 108 -14.08 4.69 11.98
N LEU A 109 -12.82 4.74 11.52
CA LEU A 109 -12.50 4.78 10.09
C LEU A 109 -12.62 3.40 9.42
N ARG A 110 -13.01 3.38 8.15
CA ARG A 110 -12.90 2.21 7.26
C ARG A 110 -11.53 2.24 6.59
N CYS A 111 -10.67 1.27 6.90
CA CYS A 111 -9.28 1.26 6.47
C CYS A 111 -8.98 0.15 5.46
N LEU A 112 -8.05 0.41 4.55
CA LEU A 112 -7.45 -0.60 3.66
C LEU A 112 -5.93 -0.58 3.81
N ASP A 113 -5.32 -1.75 3.98
CA ASP A 113 -3.86 -1.96 3.96
C ASP A 113 -3.46 -2.76 2.71
N ILE A 114 -2.77 -2.11 1.76
CA ILE A 114 -2.34 -2.70 0.50
C ILE A 114 -0.88 -3.13 0.60
N GLY A 115 -0.59 -4.40 0.33
CA GLY A 115 0.74 -4.97 0.52
C GLY A 115 0.99 -5.33 2.00
N THR A 116 -0.02 -5.89 2.65
CA THR A 116 -0.06 -6.05 4.11
C THR A 116 1.00 -7.00 4.67
N TYR A 117 1.50 -7.93 3.86
CA TYR A 117 2.47 -8.95 4.23
C TYR A 117 2.08 -9.68 5.53
N SER A 118 2.82 -9.51 6.63
CA SER A 118 2.52 -10.17 7.93
C SER A 118 1.33 -9.56 8.68
N GLY A 119 0.76 -8.45 8.20
CA GLY A 119 -0.42 -7.83 8.79
C GLY A 119 -0.14 -6.81 9.89
N LEU A 120 1.11 -6.34 10.08
CA LEU A 120 1.46 -5.41 11.17
C LEU A 120 0.58 -4.14 11.14
N VAL A 121 0.47 -3.50 9.97
CA VAL A 121 -0.30 -2.26 9.82
C VAL A 121 -1.80 -2.54 9.92
N ALA A 122 -2.34 -3.50 9.16
CA ALA A 122 -3.76 -3.88 9.23
C ALA A 122 -4.25 -4.17 10.67
N HIS A 123 -3.55 -5.04 11.41
CA HIS A 123 -3.95 -5.36 12.78
C HIS A 123 -3.72 -4.21 13.74
N GLY A 124 -2.70 -3.37 13.49
CA GLY A 124 -2.46 -2.14 14.24
C GLY A 124 -3.62 -1.15 14.10
N LEU A 125 -4.16 -0.96 12.90
CA LEU A 125 -5.34 -0.10 12.66
C LEU A 125 -6.57 -0.62 13.39
N ALA A 126 -6.78 -1.94 13.42
CA ALA A 126 -7.85 -2.55 14.22
C ALA A 126 -7.66 -2.28 15.72
N LYS A 127 -6.42 -2.39 16.25
CA LYS A 127 -6.10 -2.02 17.64
C LYS A 127 -6.31 -0.53 17.94
N LEU A 128 -6.12 0.35 16.95
CA LEU A 128 -6.40 1.78 17.07
C LEU A 128 -7.90 2.13 16.95
N GLY A 129 -8.78 1.14 16.79
CA GLY A 129 -10.23 1.34 16.82
C GLY A 129 -10.87 1.67 15.47
N ALA A 130 -10.23 1.32 14.35
CA ALA A 130 -10.86 1.38 13.03
C ALA A 130 -12.22 0.63 13.05
N ALA A 131 -13.25 1.17 12.40
CA ALA A 131 -14.55 0.52 12.31
C ALA A 131 -14.49 -0.79 11.55
N SER A 132 -13.69 -0.82 10.48
CA SER A 132 -13.41 -2.01 9.67
C SER A 132 -12.04 -1.89 9.05
N VAL A 133 -11.34 -3.01 8.90
CA VAL A 133 -10.07 -3.07 8.18
C VAL A 133 -10.19 -4.15 7.10
N ALA A 134 -9.85 -3.79 5.88
CA ALA A 134 -9.56 -4.72 4.80
C ALA A 134 -8.05 -4.73 4.55
N ALA A 135 -7.53 -5.85 4.05
CA ALA A 135 -6.12 -5.99 3.72
C ALA A 135 -5.93 -6.81 2.44
N THR A 136 -4.94 -6.44 1.63
CA THR A 136 -4.58 -7.16 0.41
C THR A 136 -3.09 -7.43 0.30
N ASP A 137 -2.75 -8.49 -0.41
CA ASP A 137 -1.39 -8.79 -0.85
C ASP A 137 -1.45 -9.52 -2.19
N ILE A 138 -0.34 -9.55 -2.92
CA ILE A 138 -0.23 -10.19 -4.22
C ILE A 138 -0.19 -11.73 -4.14
N GLN A 139 -0.02 -12.26 -2.92
CA GLN A 139 0.03 -13.70 -2.61
C GLN A 139 -0.66 -13.95 -1.26
N ASP A 140 -1.17 -15.16 -1.05
CA ASP A 140 -1.61 -15.58 0.29
C ASP A 140 -0.44 -15.66 1.27
N ARG A 141 -0.58 -14.98 2.42
CA ARG A 141 0.42 -14.86 3.47
C ARG A 141 0.02 -15.70 4.68
N PRO A 142 0.61 -16.90 4.89
CA PRO A 142 0.29 -17.71 6.07
C PRO A 142 0.60 -16.97 7.38
N GLU A 143 1.62 -16.11 7.40
CA GLU A 143 1.95 -15.25 8.52
C GLU A 143 0.86 -14.23 8.86
N PHE A 144 0.11 -13.72 7.87
CA PHE A 144 -1.01 -12.81 8.12
C PHE A 144 -2.12 -13.53 8.88
N ARG A 145 -2.51 -14.71 8.38
CA ARG A 145 -3.56 -15.53 9.00
C ARG A 145 -3.18 -15.93 10.41
N LEU A 146 -1.92 -16.29 10.62
CA LEU A 146 -1.41 -16.58 11.95
C LEU A 146 -1.41 -15.34 12.87
N THR A 147 -1.14 -14.14 12.35
CA THR A 147 -1.29 -12.89 13.12
C THR A 147 -2.74 -12.68 13.57
N SER A 148 -3.72 -12.92 12.69
CA SER A 148 -5.15 -12.85 13.04
C SER A 148 -5.52 -13.86 14.13
N GLU A 149 -5.10 -15.13 13.98
CA GLU A 149 -5.27 -16.17 15.00
C GLU A 149 -4.62 -15.78 16.33
N LEU A 150 -3.37 -15.30 16.31
CA LEU A 150 -2.63 -14.93 17.52
C LEU A 150 -3.23 -13.71 18.23
N LEU A 151 -3.82 -12.77 17.52
CA LEU A 151 -4.39 -11.56 18.12
C LEU A 151 -5.87 -11.72 18.46
N GLY A 152 -6.54 -12.74 17.92
CA GLY A 152 -8.00 -12.86 17.96
C GLY A 152 -8.67 -11.68 17.26
N ILE A 153 -8.06 -11.17 16.18
CA ILE A 153 -8.56 -10.04 15.40
C ILE A 153 -8.85 -10.53 13.99
N GLU A 154 -10.11 -10.43 13.59
CA GLU A 154 -10.56 -10.71 12.23
C GLU A 154 -10.37 -9.46 11.36
N ILE A 155 -9.79 -9.65 10.17
CA ILE A 155 -9.59 -8.64 9.14
C ILE A 155 -10.16 -9.18 7.82
N ASP A 156 -10.80 -8.34 7.01
CA ASP A 156 -11.21 -8.71 5.65
C ASP A 156 -9.96 -8.84 4.76
N TYR A 157 -9.29 -9.98 4.85
CA TYR A 157 -8.05 -10.27 4.12
C TYR A 157 -8.34 -10.95 2.79
N ARG A 158 -7.88 -10.31 1.71
CA ARG A 158 -8.08 -10.76 0.33
C ARG A 158 -6.71 -10.95 -0.34
N PRO A 159 -6.19 -12.18 -0.38
CA PRO A 159 -4.93 -12.47 -1.06
C PRO A 159 -5.11 -12.43 -2.59
N ASP A 160 -4.00 -12.49 -3.30
CA ASP A 160 -3.93 -12.54 -4.77
C ASP A 160 -4.54 -11.32 -5.47
N VAL A 161 -4.46 -10.14 -4.84
CA VAL A 161 -4.95 -8.87 -5.38
C VAL A 161 -3.78 -7.96 -5.71
N LEU A 162 -3.56 -7.74 -7.01
CA LEU A 162 -2.66 -6.71 -7.54
C LEU A 162 -3.29 -5.31 -7.42
N ILE A 163 -2.46 -4.26 -7.48
CA ILE A 163 -2.91 -2.85 -7.45
C ILE A 163 -3.99 -2.58 -8.50
N ASP A 164 -3.84 -3.10 -9.71
CA ASP A 164 -4.79 -2.92 -10.80
C ASP A 164 -6.06 -3.76 -10.70
N GLY A 165 -6.06 -4.76 -9.82
CA GLY A 165 -7.23 -5.57 -9.49
C GLY A 165 -8.09 -4.99 -8.34
N LEU A 166 -7.67 -3.87 -7.74
CA LEU A 166 -8.35 -3.30 -6.58
C LEU A 166 -9.81 -2.91 -6.86
N GLU A 167 -10.13 -2.38 -8.05
CA GLU A 167 -11.51 -2.10 -8.48
C GLU A 167 -12.38 -3.35 -8.60
N GLY A 168 -11.78 -4.50 -8.89
CA GLY A 168 -12.49 -5.79 -8.93
C GLY A 168 -12.70 -6.39 -7.54
N ALA A 169 -11.84 -6.00 -6.59
CA ALA A 169 -11.95 -6.43 -5.21
C ALA A 169 -12.95 -5.55 -4.43
N PHE A 170 -12.88 -4.22 -4.55
CA PHE A 170 -13.62 -3.31 -3.70
C PHE A 170 -14.48 -2.33 -4.49
N GLU A 171 -15.59 -1.92 -3.88
CA GLU A 171 -16.45 -0.87 -4.40
C GLU A 171 -15.76 0.50 -4.33
N ALA A 172 -16.13 1.41 -5.23
CA ALA A 172 -15.63 2.78 -5.19
C ALA A 172 -16.04 3.50 -3.89
N GLU A 173 -15.19 4.42 -3.42
CA GLU A 173 -15.42 5.25 -2.23
C GLU A 173 -15.73 4.47 -0.92
N SER A 174 -15.27 3.21 -0.84
CA SER A 174 -15.50 2.31 0.29
C SER A 174 -14.60 2.58 1.50
N PHE A 175 -13.53 3.36 1.36
CA PHE A 175 -12.54 3.59 2.42
C PHE A 175 -12.38 5.06 2.79
N ASP A 176 -12.05 5.26 4.06
CA ASP A 176 -11.71 6.55 4.65
C ASP A 176 -10.19 6.74 4.66
N LEU A 177 -9.43 5.68 4.97
CA LEU A 177 -7.98 5.68 5.02
C LEU A 177 -7.41 4.49 4.24
N ILE A 178 -6.46 4.73 3.35
CA ILE A 178 -5.70 3.68 2.64
C ILE A 178 -4.22 3.82 2.99
N ILE A 179 -3.59 2.68 3.31
CA ILE A 179 -2.15 2.56 3.49
C ILE A 179 -1.62 1.73 2.33
N CYS A 180 -0.60 2.26 1.64
CA CYS A 180 0.09 1.58 0.56
C CYS A 180 1.59 1.70 0.80
N ALA A 181 2.16 0.77 1.58
CA ALA A 181 3.55 0.83 2.01
C ALA A 181 4.35 -0.30 1.37
N GLY A 182 5.51 0.01 0.79
CA GLY A 182 6.38 -1.02 0.23
C GLY A 182 5.98 -1.54 -1.15
N VAL A 183 5.06 -0.89 -1.88
CA VAL A 183 4.46 -1.45 -3.12
C VAL A 183 4.96 -0.77 -4.39
N LEU A 184 5.01 0.56 -4.43
CA LEU A 184 5.20 1.33 -5.67
C LEU A 184 6.48 0.95 -6.43
N TYR A 185 7.59 0.74 -5.72
CA TYR A 185 8.88 0.41 -6.33
C TYR A 185 8.93 -1.00 -6.94
N HIS A 186 7.99 -1.89 -6.62
CA HIS A 186 7.86 -3.24 -7.20
C HIS A 186 7.01 -3.29 -8.48
N MET A 187 6.43 -2.16 -8.91
CA MET A 187 5.46 -2.15 -10.02
C MET A 187 6.09 -2.28 -11.41
N LEU A 188 6.51 -3.50 -11.78
CA LEU A 188 7.02 -3.82 -13.14
C LEU A 188 6.15 -4.80 -13.92
N ASP A 189 5.52 -5.78 -13.27
CA ASP A 189 4.98 -6.98 -13.93
C ASP A 189 4.13 -6.73 -15.18
N HIS A 190 3.04 -5.96 -15.08
CA HIS A 190 2.08 -5.83 -16.19
C HIS A 190 1.93 -4.42 -16.75
N MET A 191 2.45 -3.39 -16.09
CA MET A 191 2.03 -2.01 -16.40
C MET A 191 3.15 -0.98 -16.49
N LEU A 192 4.35 -1.20 -15.95
CA LEU A 192 5.40 -0.16 -15.86
C LEU A 192 4.85 1.22 -15.39
N ASP A 193 3.84 1.21 -14.52
CA ASP A 193 3.01 2.39 -14.21
C ASP A 193 2.87 2.61 -12.70
N PRO A 194 3.81 3.32 -12.07
CA PRO A 194 3.73 3.68 -10.66
C PRO A 194 2.60 4.70 -10.36
N VAL A 195 2.07 5.41 -11.37
CA VAL A 195 0.93 6.33 -11.18
C VAL A 195 -0.33 5.54 -10.83
N ARG A 196 -0.42 4.29 -11.31
CA ARG A 196 -1.55 3.39 -11.06
C ARG A 196 -1.84 3.22 -9.56
N ALA A 197 -0.81 3.13 -8.71
CA ALA A 197 -0.98 3.03 -7.25
C ALA A 197 -1.81 4.19 -6.67
N PHE A 198 -1.50 5.42 -7.06
CA PHE A 198 -2.26 6.60 -6.65
C PHE A 198 -3.66 6.59 -7.24
N SER A 199 -3.79 6.26 -8.52
CA SER A 199 -5.08 6.30 -9.20
C SER A 199 -6.08 5.29 -8.63
N GLU A 200 -5.66 4.05 -8.35
CA GLU A 200 -6.55 3.02 -7.80
C GLU A 200 -6.94 3.36 -6.36
N CYS A 201 -5.99 3.84 -5.56
CA CYS A 201 -6.30 4.36 -4.22
C CYS A 201 -7.32 5.51 -4.28
N ARG A 202 -7.20 6.41 -5.27
CA ARG A 202 -8.12 7.55 -5.40
C ARG A 202 -9.56 7.11 -5.65
N LYS A 203 -9.78 6.05 -6.41
CA LYS A 203 -11.12 5.54 -6.73
C LYS A 203 -11.81 4.90 -5.54
N LEU A 204 -11.03 4.24 -4.69
CA LEU A 204 -11.53 3.55 -3.51
C LEU A 204 -11.71 4.49 -2.30
N LEU A 205 -11.03 5.64 -2.29
CA LEU A 205 -11.18 6.66 -1.26
C LEU A 205 -12.41 7.54 -1.50
N ARG A 206 -13.20 7.74 -0.45
CA ARG A 206 -14.23 8.78 -0.44
C ARG A 206 -13.59 10.18 -0.59
N PRO A 207 -14.37 11.20 -1.02
CA PRO A 207 -13.94 12.59 -0.91
C PRO A 207 -13.50 12.94 0.52
N GLY A 208 -12.34 13.59 0.66
CA GLY A 208 -11.74 13.95 1.94
C GLY A 208 -11.04 12.81 2.70
N GLY A 209 -11.01 11.59 2.14
CA GLY A 209 -10.25 10.46 2.68
C GLY A 209 -8.73 10.66 2.59
N LEU A 210 -7.97 9.83 3.30
CA LEU A 210 -6.52 9.90 3.38
C LEU A 210 -5.84 8.71 2.70
N LEU A 211 -4.78 8.99 1.96
CA LEU A 211 -3.80 8.01 1.50
C LEU A 211 -2.49 8.25 2.25
N ILE A 212 -1.97 7.21 2.88
CA ILE A 212 -0.58 7.16 3.34
C ILE A 212 0.16 6.19 2.42
N LEU A 213 1.08 6.69 1.62
CA LEU A 213 1.87 5.89 0.69
C LEU A 213 3.35 5.93 1.06
N GLU A 214 4.00 4.77 1.14
CA GLU A 214 5.43 4.64 1.38
C GLU A 214 6.11 3.88 0.23
N THR A 215 7.30 4.35 -0.16
CA THR A 215 8.09 3.74 -1.22
C THR A 215 9.58 3.94 -0.98
N ALA A 216 10.37 3.07 -1.61
CA ALA A 216 11.76 3.37 -1.90
C ALA A 216 11.85 4.57 -2.87
N PHE A 217 12.84 5.43 -2.67
CA PHE A 217 13.05 6.62 -3.48
C PHE A 217 14.56 6.94 -3.59
N HIS A 218 14.92 7.77 -4.56
CA HIS A 218 16.30 8.24 -4.75
C HIS A 218 16.43 9.71 -4.30
N ALA A 219 17.05 9.93 -3.14
CA ALA A 219 17.19 11.23 -2.50
C ALA A 219 18.09 12.22 -3.28
N GLY A 220 19.02 11.71 -4.09
CA GLY A 220 19.91 12.54 -4.91
C GLY A 220 19.33 13.05 -6.23
N LEU A 221 18.08 12.69 -6.59
CA LEU A 221 17.47 13.14 -7.85
C LEU A 221 16.78 14.50 -7.66
N GLU A 222 17.08 15.42 -8.57
CA GLU A 222 16.41 16.72 -8.64
C GLU A 222 15.10 16.66 -9.43
N GLY A 223 14.21 17.62 -9.15
CA GLY A 223 12.92 17.75 -9.84
C GLY A 223 12.03 16.51 -9.71
N PRO A 224 10.96 16.39 -10.53
CA PRO A 224 10.13 15.19 -10.61
C PRO A 224 10.73 14.17 -11.59
N THR A 225 11.66 13.35 -11.10
CA THR A 225 12.42 12.38 -11.90
C THR A 225 12.11 10.95 -11.47
N MET A 226 12.04 10.03 -12.42
CA MET A 226 11.91 8.59 -12.17
C MET A 226 13.20 7.89 -12.57
N PHE A 227 13.83 7.17 -11.64
CA PHE A 227 14.92 6.25 -11.97
C PHE A 227 14.36 4.84 -12.14
N LEU A 228 14.75 4.18 -13.24
CA LEU A 228 14.46 2.77 -13.50
C LEU A 228 15.71 1.95 -13.17
N ASN A 229 15.61 1.12 -12.16
CA ASN A 229 16.65 0.16 -11.80
C ASN A 229 16.54 -1.08 -12.71
N SER A 230 17.26 -1.07 -13.82
CA SER A 230 17.38 -2.21 -14.74
C SER A 230 18.75 -2.86 -14.76
N GLU A 231 19.80 -2.15 -14.32
CA GLU A 231 21.20 -2.56 -14.50
C GLU A 231 22.08 -2.25 -13.27
N ASP A 232 21.51 -1.73 -12.18
CA ASP A 232 22.31 -1.29 -11.03
C ASP A 232 22.42 -2.39 -9.97
N ASP A 233 23.62 -2.97 -9.87
CA ASP A 233 23.96 -4.02 -8.91
C ASP A 233 24.02 -3.54 -7.45
N GLN A 234 23.83 -2.24 -7.17
CA GLN A 234 23.89 -1.69 -5.81
C GLN A 234 22.62 -1.95 -4.99
N TYR A 235 21.52 -2.38 -5.63
CA TYR A 235 20.27 -2.67 -4.95
C TYR A 235 20.19 -4.12 -4.49
N ILE A 236 19.83 -4.32 -3.23
CA ILE A 236 19.83 -5.65 -2.60
C ILE A 236 18.64 -6.51 -3.10
N GLU A 237 17.51 -5.87 -3.42
CA GLU A 237 16.28 -6.57 -3.82
C GLU A 237 16.09 -6.50 -5.34
N PRO A 238 16.12 -7.64 -6.07
CA PRO A 238 16.03 -7.69 -7.54
C PRO A 238 14.66 -7.29 -8.09
N THR A 239 13.70 -7.03 -7.19
CA THR A 239 12.34 -6.59 -7.51
C THR A 239 12.15 -5.09 -7.29
N THR A 240 13.20 -4.33 -6.93
CA THR A 240 13.12 -2.86 -6.87
C THR A 240 13.39 -2.28 -8.24
N TYR A 241 12.35 -1.73 -8.88
CA TYR A 241 12.44 -1.21 -10.25
C TYR A 241 12.34 0.32 -10.30
N TRP A 242 11.41 0.92 -9.56
CA TRP A 242 11.20 2.37 -9.61
C TRP A 242 11.76 3.06 -8.38
N LEU A 243 12.62 4.05 -8.61
CA LEU A 243 13.15 4.92 -7.57
C LEU A 243 12.82 6.37 -7.94
N PRO A 244 11.59 6.81 -7.64
CA PRO A 244 11.20 8.20 -7.87
C PRO A 244 12.05 9.16 -7.02
N SER A 245 12.18 10.40 -7.45
CA SER A 245 12.51 11.51 -6.56
C SER A 245 11.29 11.86 -5.70
N ARG A 246 11.49 12.60 -4.60
CA ARG A 246 10.37 13.17 -3.82
C ARG A 246 9.41 13.96 -4.71
N GLY A 247 9.94 14.80 -5.60
CA GLY A 247 9.14 15.60 -6.53
C GLY A 247 8.28 14.75 -7.46
N ALA A 248 8.74 13.55 -7.84
CA ALA A 248 7.97 12.63 -8.67
C ALA A 248 6.84 11.98 -7.87
N VAL A 249 7.10 11.51 -6.64
CA VAL A 249 6.05 10.95 -5.76
C VAL A 249 4.94 11.97 -5.51
N GLU A 250 5.29 13.17 -5.07
CA GLU A 250 4.31 14.23 -4.85
C GLU A 250 3.62 14.68 -6.15
N GLY A 251 4.34 14.65 -7.28
CA GLY A 251 3.79 14.96 -8.60
C GLY A 251 2.72 13.95 -9.04
N MET A 252 2.97 12.66 -8.85
CA MET A 252 2.02 11.58 -9.12
C MET A 252 0.77 11.69 -8.22
N ALA A 253 0.95 12.00 -6.94
CA ALA A 253 -0.16 12.25 -6.03
C ALA A 253 -1.06 13.39 -6.53
N ARG A 254 -0.46 14.54 -6.87
CA ARG A 254 -1.22 15.71 -7.36
C ARG A 254 -1.89 15.43 -8.71
N LEU A 255 -1.25 14.67 -9.59
CA LEU A 255 -1.82 14.20 -10.87
C LEU A 255 -3.10 13.38 -10.66
N CYS A 256 -3.15 12.60 -9.58
CA CYS A 256 -4.28 11.76 -9.23
C CYS A 256 -5.29 12.45 -8.29
N CYS A 257 -5.26 13.78 -8.18
CA CYS A 257 -6.18 14.57 -7.33
C CYS A 257 -6.05 14.30 -5.83
N PHE A 258 -4.81 14.34 -5.36
CA PHE A 258 -4.49 14.43 -3.94
C PHE A 258 -3.85 15.79 -3.59
N ASP A 259 -4.26 16.36 -2.46
CA ASP A 259 -3.52 17.41 -1.77
C ASP A 259 -2.46 16.75 -0.87
N VAL A 260 -1.19 16.99 -1.15
CA VAL A 260 -0.08 16.44 -0.36
C VAL A 260 0.02 17.24 0.95
N LEU A 261 -0.25 16.58 2.07
CA LEU A 261 -0.24 17.19 3.39
C LEU A 261 1.18 17.24 3.93
N GLN A 262 1.81 16.07 4.06
CA GLN A 262 3.14 15.93 4.63
C GLN A 262 3.92 14.84 3.89
N THR A 263 5.23 15.08 3.76
CA THR A 263 6.20 14.15 3.23
C THR A 263 7.28 13.91 4.29
N ILE A 264 7.51 12.65 4.65
CA ILE A 264 8.55 12.25 5.60
C ILE A 264 9.57 11.39 4.88
N GLU A 265 10.79 11.89 4.78
CA GLU A 265 11.95 11.11 4.35
C GLU A 265 12.58 10.48 5.58
N LEU A 266 12.82 9.17 5.55
CA LEU A 266 13.76 8.59 6.50
C LEU A 266 15.17 9.07 6.10
N ALA A 267 16.07 9.28 7.05
CA ALA A 267 17.45 9.67 6.80
C ALA A 267 18.24 8.42 6.39
N HIS A 268 19.10 8.55 5.38
CA HIS A 268 19.85 7.42 4.84
C HIS A 268 21.32 7.75 4.66
N THR A 269 22.14 6.73 4.80
CA THR A 269 23.56 6.78 4.43
C THR A 269 23.77 6.46 2.94
N ARG A 270 22.76 5.90 2.27
CA ARG A 270 22.75 5.57 0.84
C ARG A 270 21.64 6.34 0.13
N PRO A 271 21.91 7.52 -0.45
CA PRO A 271 20.88 8.36 -1.07
C PRO A 271 20.20 7.70 -2.29
N GLN A 272 20.83 6.71 -2.90
CA GLN A 272 20.27 5.97 -4.05
C GLN A 272 19.13 5.02 -3.66
N TYR A 273 19.09 4.56 -2.40
CA TYR A 273 18.06 3.66 -1.90
C TYR A 273 17.58 4.12 -0.53
N ALA A 274 16.68 5.09 -0.55
CA ALA A 274 16.09 5.72 0.60
C ALA A 274 14.61 5.35 0.75
N ARG A 275 13.96 5.71 1.86
CA ARG A 275 12.54 5.50 2.16
C ARG A 275 11.84 6.83 2.38
N LEU A 276 10.66 6.96 1.80
CA LEU A 276 9.81 8.15 1.82
C LEU A 276 8.38 7.71 2.06
N ALA A 277 7.66 8.41 2.92
CA ALA A 277 6.20 8.32 2.99
C ALA A 277 5.54 9.68 2.76
N VAL A 278 4.36 9.65 2.15
CA VAL A 278 3.51 10.83 1.91
C VAL A 278 2.13 10.61 2.51
N ALA A 279 1.60 11.61 3.20
CA ALA A 279 0.19 11.70 3.56
C ALA A 279 -0.53 12.63 2.58
N CYS A 280 -1.63 12.14 2.03
CA CYS A 280 -2.34 12.75 0.91
C CYS A 280 -3.84 12.77 1.19
N ARG A 281 -4.50 13.92 1.03
CA ARG A 281 -5.95 14.05 1.13
C ARG A 281 -6.59 13.94 -0.25
N ALA A 282 -7.53 13.02 -0.43
CA ALA A 282 -8.32 12.92 -1.65
C ALA A 282 -9.22 14.16 -1.79
N CYS A 283 -9.05 14.92 -2.86
CA CYS A 283 -9.78 16.20 -3.04
C CYS A 283 -10.17 16.43 -4.50
N GLY A 284 -10.90 17.51 -4.75
CA GLY A 284 -11.07 18.04 -6.09
C GLY A 284 -9.79 18.68 -6.61
N PRO A 285 -9.62 18.83 -7.94
CA PRO A 285 -8.41 19.41 -8.52
C PRO A 285 -8.17 20.86 -8.06
N ASP A 286 -9.20 21.64 -7.76
CA ASP A 286 -9.06 23.04 -7.32
C ASP A 286 -8.66 23.19 -5.85
N GLU A 287 -8.70 22.10 -5.07
CA GLU A 287 -8.30 22.09 -3.65
C GLU A 287 -6.83 21.70 -3.42
N ILE A 288 -6.08 21.41 -4.50
CA ILE A 288 -4.67 21.00 -4.42
C ILE A 288 -3.79 22.24 -4.17
N GLY A 289 -3.04 22.27 -3.07
CA GLY A 289 -2.27 23.45 -2.65
C GLY A 289 -1.17 23.89 -3.64
N ASP A 290 -0.28 22.98 -4.07
CA ASP A 290 0.80 23.27 -5.05
C ASP A 290 0.39 22.86 -6.47
N ARG A 291 -0.78 23.31 -6.93
CA ARG A 291 -1.27 23.01 -8.28
C ARG A 291 -0.63 23.95 -9.32
N ARG A 292 0.48 23.51 -9.89
CA ARG A 292 1.23 24.26 -10.92
C ARG A 292 0.44 24.42 -12.23
N PRO A 293 0.72 25.48 -13.04
CA PRO A 293 -0.01 25.75 -14.29
C PRO A 293 -0.04 24.57 -15.28
N ASN A 294 1.04 23.78 -15.35
CA ASN A 294 1.05 22.60 -16.21
C ASN A 294 0.07 21.52 -15.74
N LEU A 295 -0.03 21.32 -14.43
CA LEU A 295 -0.98 20.39 -13.83
C LEU A 295 -2.43 20.84 -14.03
N VAL A 296 -2.70 22.15 -13.97
CA VAL A 296 -4.01 22.72 -14.33
C VAL A 296 -4.40 22.29 -15.74
N ARG A 297 -3.53 22.54 -16.74
CA ARG A 297 -3.77 22.16 -18.13
C ARG A 297 -3.95 20.65 -18.33
N ILE A 298 -3.22 19.84 -17.57
CA ILE A 298 -3.36 18.37 -17.60
C ILE A 298 -4.75 17.96 -17.08
N HIS A 299 -5.19 18.49 -15.94
CA HIS A 299 -6.51 18.20 -15.38
C HIS A 299 -7.65 18.67 -16.30
N GLU A 300 -7.52 19.84 -16.95
CA GLU A 300 -8.51 20.36 -17.92
C GLU A 300 -8.62 19.48 -19.17
N ARG A 301 -7.50 18.97 -19.69
CA ARG A 301 -7.48 18.06 -20.85
C ARG A 301 -7.92 16.65 -20.49
N GLY A 302 -7.89 16.31 -19.20
CA GLY A 302 -8.07 14.97 -18.68
C GLY A 302 -6.81 14.12 -18.81
N VAL A 303 -6.59 13.24 -17.84
CA VAL A 303 -5.52 12.24 -17.87
C VAL A 303 -6.12 10.94 -18.40
N LYS A 304 -5.69 10.51 -19.60
CA LYS A 304 -6.13 9.23 -20.16
C LYS A 304 -5.58 8.09 -19.31
N GLY A 305 -6.39 7.07 -19.07
CA GLY A 305 -5.96 5.83 -18.40
C GLY A 305 -6.17 5.76 -16.89
N LEU A 306 -6.54 6.85 -16.21
CA LEU A 306 -6.75 6.83 -14.75
C LEU A 306 -8.06 6.16 -14.28
N GLY A 307 -8.92 5.69 -15.18
CA GLY A 307 -10.20 5.05 -14.82
C GLY A 307 -11.25 5.96 -14.18
N TYR A 308 -10.92 7.21 -13.85
CA TYR A 308 -11.85 8.27 -13.42
C TYR A 308 -11.47 9.61 -14.07
N LYS A 309 -12.42 10.53 -14.20
CA LYS A 309 -12.13 11.90 -14.66
C LYS A 309 -11.81 12.77 -13.43
N PRO A 310 -10.65 13.42 -13.35
CA PRO A 310 -10.36 14.43 -12.32
C PRO A 310 -11.50 15.44 -12.10
N ALA A 311 -12.12 15.90 -13.20
CA ALA A 311 -13.25 16.81 -13.17
C ALA A 311 -14.59 16.19 -12.73
N SER A 312 -14.73 14.85 -12.71
CA SER A 312 -15.90 14.18 -12.13
C SER A 312 -15.75 13.92 -10.63
N LEU A 313 -14.57 14.18 -10.05
CA LEU A 313 -14.31 14.07 -8.60
C LEU A 313 -14.70 15.34 -7.82
N THR A 314 -15.47 16.24 -8.43
CA THR A 314 -15.97 17.46 -7.79
C THR A 314 -16.82 17.11 -6.56
N SER A 315 -16.42 17.63 -5.38
CA SER A 315 -17.21 18.13 -4.22
C SER A 315 -18.62 17.58 -3.91
N ALA A 316 -19.00 16.40 -4.43
CA ALA A 316 -20.30 15.79 -4.28
C ALA A 316 -20.45 15.30 -2.84
N GLY A 317 -20.90 16.22 -1.99
CA GLY A 317 -20.93 16.06 -0.54
C GLY A 317 -19.52 16.14 0.01
N ALA A 318 -19.12 17.32 0.49
CA ALA A 318 -17.99 17.46 1.40
C ALA A 318 -18.31 16.67 2.67
N GLY A 319 -18.14 15.35 2.64
CA GLY A 319 -17.96 14.57 3.84
C GLY A 319 -16.79 15.21 4.58
N GLU A 320 -16.94 15.39 5.89
CA GLU A 320 -15.92 16.03 6.70
C GLU A 320 -14.56 15.37 6.41
N ALA A 321 -13.58 16.21 6.05
CA ALA A 321 -12.23 15.74 5.80
C ALA A 321 -11.72 15.07 7.08
N ILE A 322 -11.02 13.94 6.92
CA ILE A 322 -10.44 13.27 8.08
C ILE A 322 -9.42 14.23 8.70
N SER A 323 -9.52 14.41 10.02
CA SER A 323 -8.61 15.29 10.75
C SER A 323 -7.18 14.77 10.66
N TYR A 324 -6.27 15.65 10.28
CA TYR A 324 -4.83 15.41 10.24
C TYR A 324 -4.13 16.52 11.02
N THR A 325 -3.41 16.16 12.09
CA THR A 325 -2.79 17.11 13.03
C THR A 325 -1.30 17.32 12.79
N GLY A 326 -0.72 16.66 11.78
CA GLY A 326 0.70 16.76 11.45
C GLY A 326 1.08 18.08 10.78
N GLU A 327 2.36 18.41 10.86
CA GLU A 327 2.92 19.58 10.17
C GLU A 327 2.84 19.39 8.66
N ARG A 328 2.39 20.43 7.93
CA ARG A 328 2.40 20.38 6.48
C ARG A 328 3.82 20.60 5.93
N GLY A 329 4.13 19.94 4.81
CA GLY A 329 5.40 20.11 4.11
C GLY A 329 6.31 18.89 4.19
N HIS A 330 7.63 19.12 4.16
CA HIS A 330 8.64 18.08 4.08
C HIS A 330 9.51 18.06 5.33
N THR A 331 9.75 16.85 5.86
CA THR A 331 10.60 16.62 7.03
C THR A 331 11.51 15.42 6.80
N VAL A 332 12.66 15.42 7.48
CA VAL A 332 13.62 14.31 7.45
C VAL A 332 13.70 13.70 8.86
N MET A 333 13.40 12.41 8.96
CA MET A 333 13.36 11.62 10.18
C MET A 333 14.60 10.75 10.30
N ARG A 334 15.23 10.67 11.47
CA ARG A 334 16.30 9.69 11.74
C ARG A 334 15.72 8.47 12.45
N ALA A 335 15.95 7.28 11.92
CA ALA A 335 15.40 6.04 12.49
C ALA A 335 15.84 5.82 13.95
N GLU A 336 17.08 6.19 14.26
CA GLU A 336 17.70 5.98 15.57
C GLU A 336 17.16 6.94 16.65
N ALA A 337 16.59 8.07 16.23
CA ALA A 337 16.00 9.07 17.12
C ALA A 337 14.47 8.94 17.24
N TYR A 338 13.85 8.04 16.47
CA TYR A 338 12.41 7.83 16.45
C TYR A 338 12.02 6.65 17.34
N THR A 339 11.04 6.87 18.23
CA THR A 339 10.45 5.81 19.04
C THR A 339 9.01 5.60 18.57
N PRO A 340 8.71 4.54 17.81
CA PRO A 340 7.37 4.29 17.31
C PRO A 340 6.41 4.05 18.47
N SER A 341 5.25 4.70 18.46
CA SER A 341 4.13 4.42 19.36
C SER A 341 3.05 3.54 18.72
N PHE A 342 3.30 3.05 17.50
CA PHE A 342 2.35 2.25 16.74
C PHE A 342 2.10 0.89 17.43
N PRO A 343 0.83 0.47 17.61
CA PRO A 343 0.53 -0.77 18.32
C PRO A 343 1.10 -1.98 17.57
N LEU A 344 1.40 -3.03 18.34
CA LEU A 344 2.00 -4.29 17.86
C LEU A 344 3.42 -4.12 17.31
N HIS A 345 3.99 -2.92 17.30
CA HIS A 345 5.38 -2.72 16.96
C HIS A 345 6.27 -3.33 18.04
N ALA A 346 7.14 -4.26 17.64
CA ALA A 346 8.16 -4.81 18.53
C ALA A 346 9.22 -3.76 18.85
N HIS A 347 9.29 -3.32 20.10
CA HIS A 347 10.44 -2.56 20.59
C HIS A 347 11.65 -3.50 20.68
N THR A 348 12.86 -2.99 20.41
CA THR A 348 14.13 -3.76 20.42
C THR A 348 14.12 -4.87 21.46
N LEU A 349 14.50 -6.08 21.03
CA LEU A 349 14.41 -7.34 21.77
C LEU A 349 14.46 -7.09 23.28
N ARG A 350 13.37 -7.36 24.01
CA ARG A 350 13.48 -7.57 25.45
C ARG A 350 14.62 -8.56 25.63
N ASP A 351 15.66 -8.19 26.35
CA ASP A 351 16.65 -9.17 26.81
C ASP A 351 15.86 -10.38 27.32
N PRO A 352 16.23 -11.62 26.94
CA PRO A 352 15.64 -12.77 27.58
C PRO A 352 15.98 -12.65 29.06
N VAL A 353 15.01 -12.19 29.85
CA VAL A 353 15.11 -12.18 31.29
C VAL A 353 15.35 -13.63 31.71
N GLY A 354 16.59 -13.93 32.11
CA GLY A 354 16.95 -15.15 32.80
C GLY A 354 17.62 -16.23 31.96
N LEU A 355 18.84 -15.98 31.48
CA LEU A 355 19.89 -17.00 31.52
C LEU A 355 21.13 -16.41 32.18
N THR A 356 21.06 -16.29 33.50
CA THR A 356 22.26 -16.26 34.35
C THR A 356 22.81 -17.68 34.46
N SER A 357 23.95 -17.92 33.83
CA SER A 357 25.12 -18.59 34.43
C SER A 357 26.30 -18.49 33.47
#